data_AF-A0A7W0A1G6-F1
#
_entry.id   AF-A0A7W0A1G6-F1
#
_cell.length_a   1.000
_cell.length_b   1.000
_cell.length_c   1.000
_cell.angle_alpha   90.00
_cell.angle_beta   90.00
_cell.angle_gamma   90.00
#
_symmetry.space_group_name_H-M   'P 1'
#
loop_
_entity.id
_entity.type
_entity.pdbx_description
1 polymer ?
#
loop_
_entity_poly.entity_id
_entity_poly.type
_entity_poly.pdbx_seq_one_letter_code
_entity_poly.pdbx_strand_id
1 'polypeptide(L)'
;IFGSGGGARVAAQNEVPLLGTIPIEAGVREGGDSGQPIVVGHPDSVTAVAFTHAAERVAARLAAEAAKKPRKPTIMLRQAR
;
A
#
# COMPACT_ATOMS: atom_id res chain seq x y z
N ILE A 1 9.12 -11.29 -23.12
CA ILE A 1 8.06 -12.18 -22.57
C ILE A 1 7.04 -11.39 -21.75
N PHE A 2 7.44 -10.44 -20.90
CA PHE A 2 6.48 -9.62 -20.15
C PHE A 2 6.31 -8.23 -20.78
N GLY A 3 5.05 -7.78 -20.89
CA GLY A 3 4.72 -6.42 -21.34
C GLY A 3 4.83 -5.40 -20.20
N SER A 4 4.96 -4.11 -20.53
CA SER A 4 5.03 -3.01 -19.56
C SER A 4 3.88 -2.02 -19.75
N GLY A 5 3.60 -1.20 -18.73
CA GLY A 5 2.63 -0.10 -18.79
C GLY A 5 1.15 -0.50 -18.81
N GLY A 6 0.80 -1.78 -18.87
CA GLY A 6 -0.59 -2.25 -18.84
C GLY A 6 -1.36 -1.78 -17.60
N GLY A 7 -0.75 -1.90 -16.42
CA GLY A 7 -1.35 -1.44 -15.16
C GLY A 7 -1.57 0.08 -15.13
N ALA A 8 -0.62 0.87 -15.63
CA ALA A 8 -0.78 2.33 -15.74
C ALA A 8 -1.93 2.72 -16.68
N ARG A 9 -2.06 2.01 -17.81
CA ARG A 9 -3.15 2.22 -18.77
C ARG A 9 -4.51 1.91 -18.17
N VAL A 10 -4.64 0.76 -17.49
CA VAL A 10 -5.90 0.37 -16.83
C VAL A 10 -6.25 1.33 -15.70
N ALA A 11 -5.26 1.76 -14.91
CA ALA A 11 -5.47 2.75 -13.86
C ALA A 11 -6.03 4.07 -14.43
N ALA A 12 -5.42 4.58 -15.50
CA ALA A 12 -5.90 5.78 -16.19
C ALA A 12 -7.32 5.61 -16.77
N GLN A 13 -7.61 4.47 -17.41
CA GLN A 13 -8.94 4.19 -17.98
C GLN A 13 -10.06 4.14 -16.95
N ASN A 14 -9.76 3.73 -15.72
CA ASN A 14 -10.74 3.62 -14.65
C ASN A 14 -10.70 4.82 -13.70
N GLU A 15 -9.91 5.86 -14.01
CA GLU A 15 -9.70 7.03 -13.15
C GLU A 15 -9.27 6.67 -11.72
N VAL A 16 -8.62 5.53 -11.57
CA VAL A 16 -8.07 5.09 -10.29
C VAL A 16 -6.57 5.33 -10.26
N PRO A 17 -6.02 5.63 -9.09
CA PRO A 17 -4.60 5.86 -8.97
C PRO A 17 -3.78 4.57 -9.05
N LEU A 18 -2.65 4.63 -9.75
CA LEU A 18 -1.64 3.57 -9.71
C LEU A 18 -0.89 3.60 -8.36
N LEU A 19 -0.91 2.48 -7.63
CA LEU A 19 -0.27 2.36 -6.32
C LEU A 19 1.22 1.98 -6.40
N GLY A 20 1.70 1.48 -7.53
CA GLY A 20 3.10 1.12 -7.72
C GLY A 20 3.29 0.21 -8.92
N THR A 21 4.55 -0.07 -9.22
CA THR A 21 4.97 -1.08 -10.20
C THR A 21 6.04 -1.91 -9.53
N ILE A 22 5.82 -3.22 -9.48
CA ILE A 22 6.69 -4.16 -8.76
C ILE A 22 7.55 -4.90 -9.78
N PRO A 23 8.89 -4.76 -9.74
CA PRO A 23 9.78 -5.54 -10.60
C PRO A 23 9.70 -7.04 -10.31
N ILE A 24 9.99 -7.87 -11.31
CA ILE A 24 10.10 -9.31 -11.13
C ILE A 24 11.53 -9.61 -10.66
N GLU A 25 11.67 -10.04 -9.41
CA GLU A 25 12.93 -10.50 -8.81
C GLU A 25 12.75 -11.93 -8.27
N ALA A 26 13.75 -12.80 -8.47
CA ALA A 26 13.70 -14.19 -7.99
C ALA A 26 13.53 -14.28 -6.46
N GLY A 27 14.11 -13.32 -5.72
CA GLY A 27 14.02 -13.22 -4.28
C GLY A 27 12.59 -13.09 -3.74
N VAL A 28 11.62 -12.67 -4.57
CA VAL A 28 10.19 -12.66 -4.18
C VAL A 28 9.68 -14.08 -4.00
N ARG A 29 9.96 -14.94 -4.99
CA ARG A 29 9.56 -16.35 -4.95
C ARG A 29 10.30 -17.08 -3.85
N GLU A 30 11.62 -16.91 -3.79
CA GLU A 30 12.47 -17.58 -2.79
C GLU A 30 12.11 -17.16 -1.36
N GLY A 31 11.86 -15.87 -1.14
CA GLY A 31 11.38 -15.37 0.15
C GLY A 31 9.99 -15.87 0.51
N GLY A 32 9.10 -16.04 -0.47
CA GLY A 32 7.79 -16.67 -0.27
C GLY A 32 7.91 -18.16 0.11
N ASP A 33 8.71 -18.90 -0.65
CA ASP A 33 8.93 -20.35 -0.46
C ASP A 33 9.60 -20.65 0.90
N SER A 34 10.56 -19.82 1.31
CA SER A 34 11.31 -19.97 2.57
C SER A 34 10.57 -19.44 3.81
N GLY A 35 9.46 -18.72 3.62
CA GLY A 35 8.76 -18.04 4.71
C GLY A 35 9.46 -16.77 5.22
N GLN A 36 10.48 -16.27 4.51
CA GLN A 36 11.19 -15.03 4.78
C GLN A 36 10.96 -14.02 3.63
N PRO A 37 9.85 -13.26 3.65
CA PRO A 37 9.48 -12.37 2.54
C PRO A 37 10.59 -11.39 2.18
N ILE A 38 10.69 -11.02 0.90
CA ILE A 38 11.76 -10.14 0.39
C ILE A 38 11.86 -8.80 1.15
N VAL A 39 10.73 -8.23 1.57
CA VAL A 39 10.68 -6.98 2.36
C VAL A 39 11.33 -7.10 3.74
N VAL A 40 11.47 -8.32 4.28
CA VAL A 40 12.13 -8.58 5.56
C VAL A 40 13.55 -9.10 5.34
N GLY A 41 13.74 -10.05 4.43
CA GLY A 41 15.04 -10.69 4.19
C GLY A 41 16.02 -9.81 3.40
N HIS A 42 15.52 -8.94 2.52
CA HIS A 42 16.30 -8.06 1.66
C HIS A 42 15.63 -6.69 1.53
N PRO A 43 15.55 -5.90 2.63
CA PRO A 43 14.77 -4.66 2.66
C PRO A 43 15.22 -3.61 1.64
N ASP A 44 16.49 -3.65 1.24
CA ASP A 44 17.07 -2.72 0.26
C ASP A 44 16.93 -3.19 -1.21
N SER A 45 16.31 -4.36 -1.46
CA SER A 45 16.04 -4.82 -2.82
C SER A 45 15.09 -3.86 -3.53
N VAL A 46 15.21 -3.78 -4.86
CA VAL A 46 14.35 -2.89 -5.66
C VAL A 46 12.87 -3.26 -5.48
N THR A 47 12.55 -4.55 -5.44
CA THR A 47 11.19 -5.00 -5.20
C THR A 47 10.71 -4.78 -3.77
N ALA A 48 11.58 -4.96 -2.77
CA ALA A 48 11.22 -4.65 -1.38
C ALA A 48 10.84 -3.17 -1.21
N VAL A 49 11.69 -2.26 -1.71
CA VAL A 49 11.43 -0.81 -1.72
C VAL A 49 10.14 -0.48 -2.50
N ALA A 50 9.91 -1.11 -3.64
CA ALA A 50 8.71 -0.88 -4.44
C ALA A 50 7.42 -1.29 -3.69
N PHE A 51 7.45 -2.41 -2.97
CA PHE A 51 6.34 -2.84 -2.12
C PHE A 51 6.11 -1.87 -0.95
N THR A 52 7.17 -1.44 -0.26
CA THR A 52 7.09 -0.47 0.84
C THR A 52 6.45 0.83 0.37
N HIS A 53 6.91 1.41 -0.74
CA HIS A 53 6.29 2.62 -1.31
C HIS A 53 4.83 2.41 -1.73
N ALA A 54 4.47 1.22 -2.22
CA ALA A 54 3.08 0.92 -2.55
C ALA A 54 2.20 0.87 -1.28
N ALA A 55 2.69 0.23 -0.21
CA ALA A 55 1.99 0.16 1.07
C ALA A 55 1.83 1.55 1.71
N GLU A 56 2.85 2.40 1.67
CA GLU A 56 2.79 3.79 2.16
C GLU A 56 1.73 4.60 1.42
N ARG A 57 1.65 4.47 0.09
CA ARG A 57 0.62 5.15 -0.70
C ARG A 57 -0.79 4.69 -0.34
N VAL A 58 -0.97 3.40 -0.05
CA VAL A 58 -2.26 2.88 0.46
C VAL A 58 -2.58 3.49 1.81
N ALA A 59 -1.64 3.43 2.76
CA ALA A 59 -1.82 3.95 4.12
C ALA A 59 -2.14 5.45 4.13
N ALA A 60 -1.42 6.25 3.34
CA ALA A 60 -1.65 7.68 3.20
C ALA A 60 -3.06 7.99 2.70
N ARG A 61 -3.57 7.23 1.74
CA ARG A 61 -4.95 7.40 1.25
C ARG A 61 -5.99 7.02 2.29
N LEU A 62 -5.82 5.89 2.97
CA LEU A 62 -6.73 5.48 4.03
C LEU A 62 -6.77 6.53 5.16
N ALA A 63 -5.62 7.09 5.53
CA ALA A 63 -5.54 8.16 6.51
C ALA A 63 -6.27 9.44 6.05
N ALA A 64 -6.07 9.85 4.80
CA ALA A 64 -6.77 11.01 4.24
C ALA A 64 -8.30 10.82 4.20
N GLU A 65 -8.77 9.62 3.83
CA GLU A 65 -10.19 9.28 3.84
C GLU A 65 -10.78 9.21 5.25
N ALA A 66 -10.03 8.66 6.21
CA ALA A 66 -10.44 8.63 7.61
C ALA A 66 -10.56 10.04 8.20
N ALA A 67 -9.66 10.97 7.82
CA ALA A 67 -9.68 12.35 8.30
C ALA A 67 -10.89 13.16 7.79
N LYS A 68 -11.45 12.81 6.62
CA LYS A 68 -12.65 13.46 6.06
C LYS A 68 -13.94 13.05 6.78
N LYS A 69 -13.98 11.88 7.41
CA LYS A 69 -15.20 11.39 8.09
C LYS A 69 -15.46 12.23 9.35
N PRO A 70 -16.71 12.71 9.56
CA PRO A 70 -17.05 13.46 10.75
C PRO A 70 -16.81 12.60 12.00
N ARG A 71 -16.13 13.18 13.01
CA ARG A 71 -15.92 12.50 14.29
C ARG A 71 -17.28 12.26 14.94
N LYS A 72 -17.44 11.08 15.56
CA LYS A 72 -18.65 10.76 16.33
C LYS A 72 -18.87 11.86 17.39
N PRO A 73 -20.09 12.41 17.53
CA PRO A 73 -20.36 13.42 18.54
C PRO A 73 -20.05 12.82 19.92
N THR A 74 -19.20 13.49 20.68
CA THR A 74 -18.87 13.10 22.05
C THR A 74 -19.86 13.81 22.98
N ILE A 75 -20.77 13.06 23.59
CA ILE A 75 -21.67 13.58 24.62
C ILE A 75 -20.88 13.61 25.93
N MET A 76 -20.57 14.81 26.44
CA MET A 76 -20.02 14.97 27.77
C MET A 76 -21.17 14.92 28.78
N LEU A 77 -21.25 13.84 29.56
CA LEU A 77 -22.17 13.77 30.70
C LEU A 77 -21.67 14.71 31.78
N ARG A 78 -22.39 15.82 31.98
CA ARG A 78 -22.13 16.74 33.10
C ARG A 78 -22.49 15.98 34.39
N GLN A 79 -21.49 15.71 35.23
CA GLN A 79 -21.70 15.05 36.52
C GLN A 79 -22.72 15.86 37.34
N ALA A 80 -23.76 15.19 37.84
CA ALA A 80 -24.74 15.79 38.73
C ALA A 80 -24.07 16.15 40.07
N ARG A 81 -24.38 17.34 40.58
CA ARG A 81 -23.93 17.82 41.90
C ARG A 81 -24.57 17.03 43.02
#